data_AF-A0A7S1D653-F1
#
_entry.id   AF-A0A7S1D653-F1
#
_cell.length_a   1.000
_cell.length_b   1.000
_cell.length_c   1.000
_cell.angle_alpha   90.00
_cell.angle_beta   90.00
_cell.angle_gamma   90.00
#
_symmetry.space_group_name_H-M   'P 1'
#
loop_
_entity.id
_entity.type
_entity.pdbx_description
1 polymer ?
#
loop_
_entity_poly.entity_id
_entity_poly.type
_entity_poly.pdbx_seq_one_letter_code
_entity_poly.pdbx_strand_id
1 'polypeptide(L)'
;HDLKNEILLQYILLLASQPELWCMMTLYASLLPEDKILSVYPQMLSRVDVDSEREEVLIQMKHLLKPGLEVEILRTTVDIVLNDTTIAAAQKMNALHWFCILKEHSVYALIYGNKLMRSLLLSDNLVDTAMVMGMLGTRIKESTEGRITRAHAELHAVGALLKANEAFEAWKGIMNENVPEITLTPMDNGLMSSEAAGVVQSLQRSEAAEQLREKSSQVVEVAGYAQAQLFEVLTMDGGFLLEDAEDDETDDADDARRRELFMLRSKYIPQIVLMLHNVCDETATWMETMLESCIPVIANTELEVIRSLHEIDDTSSLPVSPTFWIRQAKELVCTVAAEEYRVHDAMSTEEFRLFMESIRKTAIRDLYAEAAKCSTSSSTD
;
A
#
# COMPACT_ATOMS: atom_id res chain seq x y z
N HIS A 1 -3.99 48.92 -27.05
CA HIS A 1 -3.40 47.87 -26.21
C HIS A 1 -3.92 46.49 -26.59
N ASP A 2 -5.21 46.35 -26.90
CA ASP A 2 -5.80 45.03 -27.23
C ASP A 2 -5.23 44.40 -28.50
N LEU A 3 -5.04 45.16 -29.58
CA LEU A 3 -4.42 44.64 -30.81
C LEU A 3 -2.98 44.13 -30.58
N LYS A 4 -2.20 44.81 -29.73
CA LYS A 4 -0.85 44.36 -29.35
C LYS A 4 -0.93 43.01 -28.65
N ASN A 5 -1.83 42.88 -27.68
CA ASN A 5 -1.97 41.66 -26.89
C ASN A 5 -2.45 40.49 -27.76
N GLU A 6 -3.39 40.73 -28.69
CA GLU A 6 -3.85 39.73 -29.64
C GLU A 6 -2.71 39.25 -30.55
N ILE A 7 -1.93 40.17 -31.12
CA ILE A 7 -0.78 39.81 -31.97
C ILE A 7 0.25 38.99 -31.18
N LEU A 8 0.55 39.39 -29.94
CA LEU A 8 1.48 38.65 -29.08
C LEU A 8 0.95 37.25 -28.78
N LEU A 9 -0.34 37.09 -28.48
CA LEU A 9 -0.94 35.78 -28.23
C LEU A 9 -0.85 34.85 -29.45
N GLN A 10 -1.20 35.36 -30.64
CA GLN A 10 -1.07 34.61 -31.88
C GLN A 10 0.39 34.21 -32.16
N TYR A 11 1.33 35.10 -31.85
CA TYR A 11 2.75 34.81 -32.01
C TYR A 11 3.24 33.76 -31.02
N ILE A 12 2.84 33.83 -29.75
CA ILE A 12 3.21 32.80 -28.75
C ILE A 12 2.58 31.44 -29.15
N LEU A 13 1.36 31.41 -29.69
CA LEU A 13 0.75 30.18 -30.23
C LEU A 13 1.57 29.59 -31.39
N LEU A 14 2.11 30.45 -32.26
CA LEU A 14 3.03 30.01 -33.32
C LEU A 14 4.32 29.44 -32.73
N LEU A 15 4.92 30.09 -31.73
CA LEU A 15 6.12 29.59 -31.04
C LEU A 15 5.85 28.25 -30.35
N ALA A 16 4.70 28.10 -29.69
CA ALA A 16 4.32 26.86 -29.01
C ALA A 16 4.16 25.67 -29.98
N SER A 17 3.95 25.92 -31.27
CA SER A 17 3.90 24.87 -32.30
C SER A 17 5.29 24.37 -32.76
N GLN A 18 6.37 25.05 -32.37
CA GLN A 18 7.75 24.75 -32.77
C GLN A 18 8.61 24.49 -31.53
N PRO A 19 8.93 23.22 -31.22
CA PRO A 19 9.68 22.86 -30.02
C PRO A 19 11.02 23.59 -29.88
N GLU A 20 11.73 23.87 -30.97
CA GLU A 20 13.02 24.57 -30.94
C GLU A 20 12.90 26.04 -30.47
N LEU A 21 11.69 26.57 -30.41
CA LEU A 21 11.39 27.95 -30.05
C LEU A 21 10.65 28.08 -28.72
N TRP A 22 10.44 26.98 -27.98
CA TRP A 22 9.72 27.01 -26.71
C TRP A 22 10.38 27.93 -25.67
N CYS A 23 11.71 27.97 -25.64
CA CYS A 23 12.47 28.89 -24.81
C CYS A 23 12.14 30.37 -25.08
N MET A 24 11.61 30.74 -26.26
CA MET A 24 11.24 32.13 -26.56
C MET A 24 9.83 32.49 -26.05
N MET A 25 8.99 31.50 -25.74
CA MET A 25 7.60 31.74 -25.36
C MET A 25 7.50 32.62 -24.11
N THR A 26 8.35 32.37 -23.12
CA THR A 26 8.39 33.11 -21.86
C THR A 26 8.68 34.60 -22.07
N LEU A 27 9.61 34.91 -22.96
CA LEU A 27 9.98 36.29 -23.30
C LEU A 27 8.77 37.05 -23.83
N TYR A 28 8.04 36.50 -24.80
CA TYR A 28 6.88 37.18 -25.37
C TYR A 28 5.68 37.17 -24.42
N ALA A 29 5.51 36.13 -23.61
CA ALA A 29 4.49 36.07 -22.56
C ALA A 29 4.70 37.18 -21.52
N SER A 30 5.94 37.49 -21.14
CA SER A 30 6.26 38.56 -20.17
C SER A 30 5.81 39.97 -20.61
N LEU A 31 5.53 40.17 -21.91
CA LEU A 31 5.04 41.44 -22.46
C LEU A 31 3.51 41.60 -22.38
N LEU A 32 2.80 40.55 -21.95
CA LEU A 32 1.35 40.52 -21.77
C LEU A 32 0.95 40.89 -20.33
N PRO A 33 -0.28 41.37 -20.12
CA PRO A 33 -0.87 41.50 -18.78
C PRO A 33 -0.98 40.15 -18.04
N GLU A 34 -0.89 40.16 -16.71
CA GLU A 34 -0.92 38.95 -15.86
C GLU A 34 -2.18 38.08 -16.11
N ASP A 35 -3.36 38.70 -16.27
CA ASP A 35 -4.61 38.01 -16.56
C ASP A 35 -4.57 37.24 -17.88
N LYS A 36 -3.87 37.79 -18.90
CA LYS A 36 -3.70 37.14 -20.20
C LYS A 36 -2.69 36.01 -20.13
N ILE A 37 -1.59 36.20 -19.40
CA ILE A 37 -0.57 35.16 -19.19
C ILE A 37 -1.23 33.94 -18.54
N LEU A 38 -1.93 34.13 -17.41
CA LEU A 38 -2.58 33.03 -16.67
C LEU A 38 -3.66 32.31 -17.49
N SER A 39 -4.30 32.99 -18.45
CA SER A 39 -5.34 32.37 -19.27
C SER A 39 -4.82 31.48 -20.41
N VAL A 40 -3.66 31.81 -21.01
CA VAL A 40 -3.20 31.17 -22.27
C VAL A 40 -1.92 30.38 -22.08
N TYR A 41 -0.95 30.95 -21.35
CA TYR A 41 0.37 30.37 -21.24
C TYR A 41 0.38 28.97 -20.60
N PRO A 42 -0.44 28.68 -19.57
CA PRO A 42 -0.52 27.33 -19.02
C PRO A 42 -0.89 26.22 -20.01
N GLN A 43 -1.78 26.52 -20.96
CA GLN A 43 -2.22 25.56 -22.01
C GLN A 43 -1.10 25.24 -23.01
N MET A 44 -0.12 26.12 -23.14
CA MET A 44 1.02 25.91 -24.01
C MET A 44 2.08 25.09 -23.28
N LEU A 45 2.34 25.43 -22.01
CA LEU A 45 3.28 24.68 -21.16
C LEU A 45 2.82 23.24 -20.92
N SER A 46 1.52 22.96 -20.96
CA SER A 46 1.01 21.58 -20.85
C SER A 46 1.44 20.66 -22.00
N ARG A 47 1.97 21.22 -23.09
CA ARG A 47 2.49 20.49 -24.26
C ARG A 47 3.99 20.24 -24.20
N VAL A 48 4.70 20.88 -23.28
CA VAL A 48 6.15 20.73 -23.12
C VAL A 48 6.42 19.46 -22.31
N ASP A 49 7.05 18.48 -22.96
CA ASP A 49 7.33 17.17 -22.40
C ASP A 49 8.82 16.89 -22.15
N VAL A 50 9.72 17.76 -22.65
CA VAL A 50 11.17 17.64 -22.52
C VAL A 50 11.70 18.40 -21.30
N ASP A 51 12.39 17.71 -20.40
CA ASP A 51 12.88 18.30 -19.14
C ASP A 51 13.88 19.45 -19.33
N SER A 52 14.78 19.39 -20.32
CA SER A 52 15.72 20.49 -20.60
C SER A 52 15.01 21.78 -21.03
N GLU A 53 13.93 21.66 -21.78
CA GLU A 53 13.11 22.81 -22.18
C GLU A 53 12.34 23.38 -20.99
N ARG A 54 11.83 22.51 -20.11
CA ARG A 54 11.18 22.95 -18.86
C ARG A 54 12.12 23.73 -17.96
N GLU A 55 13.36 23.26 -17.81
CA GLU A 55 14.39 23.95 -17.04
C GLU A 55 14.64 25.36 -17.57
N GLU A 56 14.86 25.49 -18.88
CA GLU A 56 15.09 26.79 -19.52
C GLU A 56 13.88 27.72 -19.39
N VAL A 57 12.67 27.21 -19.64
CA VAL A 57 11.42 27.96 -19.47
C VAL A 57 11.27 28.46 -18.03
N LEU A 58 11.53 27.62 -17.03
CA LEU A 58 11.43 27.99 -15.62
C LEU A 58 12.44 29.06 -15.21
N ILE A 59 13.69 28.94 -15.68
CA ILE A 59 14.73 29.94 -15.45
C ILE A 59 14.29 31.29 -16.02
N GLN A 60 13.76 31.30 -17.23
CA GLN A 60 13.25 32.52 -17.84
C GLN A 60 12.03 33.08 -17.12
N MET A 61 11.10 32.23 -16.66
CA MET A 61 9.91 32.67 -15.93
C MET A 61 10.32 33.42 -14.66
N LYS A 62 11.30 32.89 -13.92
CA LYS A 62 11.87 33.55 -12.74
C LYS A 62 12.53 34.90 -13.02
N HIS A 63 13.17 35.04 -14.18
CA HIS A 63 13.89 36.27 -14.52
C HIS A 63 13.00 37.35 -15.11
N LEU A 64 11.97 36.96 -15.86
CA LEU A 64 11.17 37.86 -16.68
C LEU A 64 9.79 38.16 -16.07
N LEU A 65 9.25 37.28 -15.22
CA LEU A 65 7.95 37.46 -14.59
C LEU A 65 8.07 38.02 -13.18
N LYS A 66 6.95 38.53 -12.67
CA LYS A 66 6.83 38.96 -11.28
C LYS A 66 6.98 37.74 -10.36
N PRO A 67 7.71 37.86 -9.23
CA PRO A 67 7.87 36.76 -8.28
C PRO A 67 6.54 36.17 -7.83
N GLY A 68 6.42 34.85 -7.84
CA GLY A 68 5.24 34.08 -7.48
C GLY A 68 4.30 33.79 -8.66
N LEU A 69 4.33 34.59 -9.73
CA LEU A 69 3.48 34.36 -10.90
C LEU A 69 3.85 33.06 -11.62
N GLU A 70 5.13 32.69 -11.60
CA GLU A 70 5.62 31.43 -12.14
C GLU A 70 4.92 30.23 -11.50
N VAL A 71 4.74 30.25 -10.19
CA VAL A 71 4.08 29.17 -9.46
C VAL A 71 2.60 29.10 -9.83
N GLU A 72 1.90 30.24 -9.95
CA GLU A 72 0.49 30.29 -10.34
C GLU A 72 0.26 29.72 -11.76
N ILE A 73 1.17 30.06 -12.69
CA ILE A 73 1.18 29.50 -14.05
C ILE A 73 1.33 27.98 -14.00
N LEU A 74 2.34 27.48 -13.28
CA LEU A 74 2.60 26.03 -13.18
C LEU A 74 1.44 25.28 -12.53
N ARG A 75 0.83 25.85 -11.48
CA ARG A 75 -0.38 25.29 -10.85
C ARG A 75 -1.49 25.12 -11.87
N THR A 76 -1.76 26.16 -12.66
CA THR A 76 -2.78 26.10 -13.71
C THR A 76 -2.40 25.10 -14.81
N THR A 77 -1.12 25.02 -15.20
CA THR A 77 -0.62 24.06 -16.20
C THR A 77 -0.87 22.63 -15.73
N VAL A 78 -0.49 22.31 -14.51
CA VAL A 78 -0.64 20.97 -13.95
C VAL A 78 -2.12 20.64 -13.72
N ASP A 79 -2.94 21.58 -13.26
CA ASP A 79 -4.38 21.37 -13.12
C ASP A 79 -5.07 21.07 -14.45
N ILE A 80 -4.70 21.75 -15.55
CA ILE A 80 -5.22 21.43 -16.88
C ILE A 80 -4.94 19.96 -17.22
N VAL A 81 -3.71 19.48 -17.00
CA VAL A 81 -3.33 18.10 -17.35
C VAL A 81 -3.96 17.07 -16.41
N LEU A 82 -3.99 17.33 -15.10
CA LEU A 82 -4.52 16.38 -14.13
C LEU A 82 -6.05 16.22 -14.22
N ASN A 83 -6.76 17.32 -14.49
CA ASN A 83 -8.22 17.32 -14.56
C ASN A 83 -8.74 16.79 -15.92
N ASP A 84 -7.88 16.67 -16.95
CA ASP A 84 -8.26 16.07 -18.22
C ASP A 84 -8.34 14.53 -18.09
N THR A 85 -9.54 13.99 -18.33
CA THR A 85 -9.81 12.55 -18.26
C THR A 85 -9.31 11.78 -19.49
N THR A 86 -8.95 12.48 -20.57
CA THR A 86 -8.47 11.88 -21.82
C THR A 86 -6.96 11.63 -21.81
N ILE A 87 -6.24 12.30 -20.90
CA ILE A 87 -4.79 12.22 -20.77
C ILE A 87 -4.38 10.98 -19.97
N ALA A 88 -3.38 10.26 -20.48
CA ALA A 88 -2.86 9.05 -19.85
C ALA A 88 -2.10 9.36 -18.54
N ALA A 89 -2.05 8.40 -17.61
CA ALA A 89 -1.37 8.56 -16.33
C ALA A 89 0.10 8.98 -16.47
N ALA A 90 0.84 8.39 -17.42
CA ALA A 90 2.23 8.76 -17.69
C ALA A 90 2.42 10.25 -18.05
N GLN A 91 1.48 10.83 -18.79
CA GLN A 91 1.50 12.26 -19.13
C GLN A 91 1.16 13.13 -17.91
N LYS A 92 0.24 12.67 -17.05
CA LYS A 92 -0.07 13.32 -15.76
C LYS A 92 1.13 13.33 -14.83
N MET A 93 1.86 12.21 -14.73
CA MET A 93 3.14 12.12 -14.01
C MET A 93 4.17 13.08 -14.59
N ASN A 94 4.29 13.14 -15.92
CA ASN A 94 5.21 14.04 -16.59
C ASN A 94 4.89 15.52 -16.29
N ALA A 95 3.61 15.90 -16.15
CA ALA A 95 3.25 17.26 -15.74
C ALA A 95 3.73 17.61 -14.32
N LEU A 96 3.80 16.65 -13.40
CA LEU A 96 4.32 16.90 -12.05
C LEU A 96 5.81 17.25 -12.04
N HIS A 97 6.57 16.90 -13.09
CA HIS A 97 7.99 17.24 -13.19
C HIS A 97 8.24 18.75 -13.18
N TRP A 98 7.27 19.57 -13.63
CA TRP A 98 7.35 21.03 -13.52
C TRP A 98 7.68 21.50 -12.09
N PHE A 99 7.14 20.83 -11.08
CA PHE A 99 7.41 21.14 -9.67
C PHE A 99 8.64 20.40 -9.12
N CYS A 100 9.15 19.39 -9.81
CA CYS A 100 10.31 18.60 -9.38
C CYS A 100 11.64 19.22 -9.79
N ILE A 101 11.64 20.17 -10.75
CA ILE A 101 12.86 20.83 -11.27
C ILE A 101 13.46 21.77 -10.22
N LEU A 102 12.64 22.65 -9.63
CA LEU A 102 13.08 23.63 -8.65
C LEU A 102 12.72 23.18 -7.23
N LYS A 103 13.71 23.13 -6.34
CA LYS A 103 13.53 22.64 -4.95
C LYS A 103 12.46 23.41 -4.16
N GLU A 104 12.36 24.71 -4.40
CA GLU A 104 11.34 25.58 -3.80
C GLU A 104 9.91 25.21 -4.19
N HIS A 105 9.71 24.47 -5.29
CA HIS A 105 8.40 23.99 -5.73
C HIS A 105 8.03 22.61 -5.18
N SER A 106 8.90 21.98 -4.39
CA SER A 106 8.70 20.61 -3.86
C SER A 106 7.38 20.43 -3.10
N VAL A 107 6.89 21.48 -2.43
CA VAL A 107 5.60 21.48 -1.75
C VAL A 107 4.44 21.29 -2.74
N TYR A 108 4.50 21.94 -3.91
CA TYR A 108 3.49 21.77 -4.94
C TYR A 108 3.59 20.40 -5.61
N ALA A 109 4.81 19.85 -5.77
CA ALA A 109 4.98 18.48 -6.23
C ALA A 109 4.28 17.49 -5.29
N LEU A 110 4.39 17.69 -3.97
CA LEU A 110 3.70 16.88 -2.97
C LEU A 110 2.18 17.00 -3.08
N ILE A 111 1.64 18.23 -3.10
CA ILE A 111 0.18 18.47 -3.13
C ILE A 111 -0.45 17.89 -4.41
N TYR A 112 0.13 18.20 -5.57
CA TYR A 112 -0.38 17.72 -6.85
C TYR A 112 -0.10 16.23 -7.08
N GLY A 113 1.00 15.71 -6.52
CA GLY A 113 1.30 14.28 -6.49
C GLY A 113 0.24 13.51 -5.71
N ASN A 114 -0.12 13.98 -4.52
CA ASN A 114 -1.22 13.43 -3.74
C ASN A 114 -2.54 13.47 -4.49
N LYS A 115 -2.87 14.62 -5.13
CA LYS A 115 -4.07 14.75 -5.97
C LYS A 115 -4.11 13.68 -7.08
N LEU A 116 -3.00 13.47 -7.77
CA LEU A 116 -2.91 12.42 -8.80
C LEU A 116 -3.05 11.01 -8.20
N MET A 117 -2.34 10.71 -7.09
CA MET A 117 -2.43 9.41 -6.42
C MET A 117 -3.86 9.09 -5.96
N ARG A 118 -4.61 10.07 -5.41
CA ARG A 118 -6.02 9.85 -5.07
C ARG A 118 -6.85 9.44 -6.29
N SER A 119 -6.68 10.14 -7.42
CA SER A 119 -7.38 9.78 -8.66
C SER A 119 -7.01 8.38 -9.17
N LEU A 120 -5.74 7.99 -9.06
CA LEU A 120 -5.25 6.68 -9.49
C LEU A 120 -5.77 5.55 -8.58
N LEU A 121 -5.73 5.75 -7.26
CA LEU A 121 -6.28 4.83 -6.27
C LEU A 121 -7.80 4.64 -6.41
N LEU A 122 -8.55 5.73 -6.64
CA LEU A 122 -9.98 5.64 -6.92
C LEU A 122 -10.27 4.79 -8.19
N SER A 123 -9.31 4.74 -9.11
CA SER A 123 -9.35 3.94 -10.35
C SER A 123 -8.64 2.58 -10.25
N ASP A 124 -8.29 2.12 -9.04
CA ASP A 124 -7.59 0.85 -8.77
C ASP A 124 -6.22 0.69 -9.44
N ASN A 125 -5.54 1.80 -9.73
CA ASN A 125 -4.24 1.77 -10.38
C ASN A 125 -3.09 1.92 -9.37
N LEU A 126 -2.81 0.84 -8.64
CA LEU A 126 -1.75 0.80 -7.62
C LEU A 126 -0.34 0.96 -8.21
N VAL A 127 -0.10 0.44 -9.42
CA VAL A 127 1.20 0.50 -10.09
C VAL A 127 1.59 1.94 -10.41
N ASP A 128 0.70 2.69 -11.06
CA ASP A 128 0.96 4.10 -11.38
C ASP A 128 1.03 4.96 -10.10
N THR A 129 0.26 4.59 -9.06
CA THR A 129 0.36 5.24 -7.74
C THR A 129 1.75 5.06 -7.14
N ALA A 130 2.31 3.84 -7.19
CA ALA A 130 3.66 3.56 -6.72
C ALA A 130 4.73 4.31 -7.54
N MET A 131 4.53 4.47 -8.85
CA MET A 131 5.43 5.28 -9.69
C MET A 131 5.44 6.76 -9.27
N VAL A 132 4.26 7.35 -9.02
CA VAL A 132 4.17 8.73 -8.51
C VAL A 132 4.87 8.85 -7.16
N MET A 133 4.66 7.89 -6.26
CA MET A 133 5.33 7.88 -4.96
C MET A 133 6.86 7.83 -5.08
N GLY A 134 7.39 6.95 -5.94
CA GLY A 134 8.83 6.84 -6.20
C GLY A 134 9.43 8.14 -6.73
N MET A 135 8.69 8.87 -7.56
CA MET A 135 9.11 10.18 -8.07
C MET A 135 9.21 11.24 -6.95
N LEU A 136 8.33 11.20 -5.95
CA LEU A 136 8.30 12.17 -4.85
C LEU A 136 9.30 11.83 -3.72
N GLY A 137 9.54 10.53 -3.48
CA GLY A 137 10.06 9.94 -2.23
C GLY A 137 11.46 10.34 -1.74
N THR A 138 12.17 11.27 -2.40
CA THR A 138 13.51 11.71 -1.96
C THR A 138 13.69 13.23 -1.91
N ARG A 139 12.69 14.00 -2.35
CA ARG A 139 12.89 15.42 -2.68
C ARG A 139 12.23 16.41 -1.73
N ILE A 140 11.30 15.96 -0.91
CA ILE A 140 10.47 16.85 -0.09
C ILE A 140 10.99 16.86 1.34
N LYS A 141 11.39 18.04 1.82
CA LYS A 141 11.76 18.24 3.21
C LYS A 141 10.52 18.45 4.04
N GLU A 142 10.53 17.92 5.27
CA GLU A 142 9.51 18.20 6.26
C GLU A 142 9.36 19.72 6.50
N SER A 143 8.11 20.17 6.54
CA SER A 143 7.72 21.54 6.89
C SER A 143 6.68 21.50 8.00
N THR A 144 6.67 22.52 8.85
CA THR A 144 5.72 22.67 9.97
C THR A 144 4.46 23.43 9.59
N GLU A 145 4.29 23.80 8.31
CA GLU A 145 3.07 24.45 7.83
C GLU A 145 1.95 23.43 7.71
N GLY A 146 0.78 23.69 8.32
CA GLY A 146 -0.28 22.68 8.51
C GLY A 146 -0.76 22.00 7.22
N ARG A 147 -0.87 22.73 6.11
CA ARG A 147 -1.23 22.15 4.79
C ARG A 147 -0.18 21.17 4.28
N ILE A 148 1.09 21.46 4.53
CA ILE A 148 2.22 20.62 4.12
C ILE A 148 2.29 19.38 5.01
N THR A 149 2.06 19.53 6.31
CA THR A 149 1.95 18.40 7.25
C THR A 149 0.84 17.45 6.85
N ARG A 150 -0.36 17.95 6.50
CA ARG A 150 -1.46 17.12 5.97
C ARG A 150 -1.08 16.39 4.69
N ALA A 151 -0.38 17.06 3.78
CA ALA A 151 0.07 16.44 2.54
C ALA A 151 1.14 15.35 2.78
N HIS A 152 2.02 15.52 3.78
CA HIS A 152 2.95 14.48 4.19
C HIS A 152 2.27 13.28 4.82
N ALA A 153 1.29 13.52 5.72
CA ALA A 153 0.50 12.44 6.32
C ALA A 153 -0.24 11.64 5.25
N GLU A 154 -0.81 12.31 4.25
CA GLU A 154 -1.45 11.66 3.11
C GLU A 154 -0.46 10.83 2.27
N LEU A 155 0.74 11.37 1.95
CA LEU A 155 1.77 10.61 1.23
C LEU A 155 2.21 9.38 2.04
N HIS A 156 2.38 9.52 3.35
CA HIS A 156 2.74 8.43 4.25
C HIS A 156 1.65 7.34 4.26
N ALA A 157 0.39 7.74 4.38
CA ALA A 157 -0.75 6.84 4.34
C ALA A 157 -0.81 6.03 3.04
N VAL A 158 -0.67 6.70 1.89
CA VAL A 158 -0.60 6.01 0.59
C VAL A 158 0.60 5.06 0.54
N GLY A 159 1.72 5.42 1.17
CA GLY A 159 2.92 4.57 1.23
C GLY A 159 2.71 3.30 2.03
N ALA A 160 2.09 3.41 3.20
CA ALA A 160 1.71 2.27 4.01
C ALA A 160 0.72 1.36 3.26
N LEU A 161 -0.27 1.93 2.56
CA LEU A 161 -1.22 1.17 1.72
C LEU A 161 -0.50 0.34 0.65
N LEU A 162 0.44 0.95 -0.09
CA LEU A 162 1.17 0.26 -1.16
C LEU A 162 2.04 -0.87 -0.61
N LYS A 163 2.77 -0.62 0.49
CA LYS A 163 3.57 -1.65 1.17
C LYS A 163 2.71 -2.81 1.69
N ALA A 164 1.54 -2.50 2.25
CA ALA A 164 0.62 -3.52 2.73
C ALA A 164 0.09 -4.41 1.59
N ASN A 165 -0.22 -3.83 0.43
CA ASN A 165 -0.62 -4.61 -0.75
C ASN A 165 0.53 -5.49 -1.28
N GLU A 166 1.75 -4.94 -1.37
CA GLU A 166 2.93 -5.71 -1.79
C GLU A 166 3.20 -6.89 -0.83
N ALA A 167 3.15 -6.63 0.48
CA ALA A 167 3.34 -7.66 1.50
C ALA A 167 2.26 -8.74 1.44
N PHE A 168 0.99 -8.36 1.22
CA PHE A 168 -0.10 -9.30 1.05
C PHE A 168 0.06 -10.18 -0.20
N GLU A 169 0.43 -9.61 -1.35
CA GLU A 169 0.65 -10.39 -2.57
C GLU A 169 1.87 -11.33 -2.44
N ALA A 170 2.93 -10.91 -1.74
CA ALA A 170 4.06 -11.77 -1.43
C ALA A 170 3.66 -12.96 -0.55
N TRP A 171 2.88 -12.71 0.52
CA TRP A 171 2.30 -13.76 1.37
C TRP A 171 1.43 -14.73 0.56
N LYS A 172 0.51 -14.20 -0.24
CA LYS A 172 -0.39 -14.98 -1.07
C LYS A 172 0.37 -15.84 -2.09
N GLY A 173 1.48 -15.33 -2.64
CA GLY A 173 2.37 -16.08 -3.51
C GLY A 173 2.91 -17.34 -2.86
N ILE A 174 3.35 -17.24 -1.60
CA ILE A 174 3.87 -18.37 -0.82
C ILE A 174 2.75 -19.33 -0.40
N MET A 175 1.58 -18.82 -0.02
CA MET A 175 0.44 -19.66 0.38
C MET A 175 -0.12 -20.51 -0.77
N ASN A 176 0.08 -20.08 -2.01
CA ASN A 176 -0.27 -20.86 -3.20
C ASN A 176 0.74 -21.97 -3.52
N GLU A 177 1.91 -22.00 -2.89
CA GLU A 177 2.80 -23.16 -2.94
C GLU A 177 2.16 -24.29 -2.12
N ASN A 178 1.99 -25.47 -2.73
CA ASN A 178 1.40 -26.62 -2.05
C ASN A 178 2.15 -26.94 -0.75
N VAL A 179 1.41 -27.35 0.28
CA VAL A 179 1.99 -27.94 1.49
C VAL A 179 2.94 -29.07 1.05
N PRO A 180 4.22 -29.06 1.50
CA PRO A 180 5.17 -30.10 1.11
C PRO A 180 4.58 -31.48 1.44
N GLU A 181 4.41 -32.32 0.43
CA GLU A 181 4.05 -33.73 0.65
C GLU A 181 5.27 -34.44 1.26
N ILE A 182 5.32 -34.50 2.59
CA ILE A 182 6.35 -35.25 3.29
C ILE A 182 6.03 -36.74 3.17
N THR A 183 6.58 -37.37 2.13
CA THR A 183 6.51 -38.82 1.97
C THR A 183 7.83 -39.46 2.37
N LEU A 184 7.79 -40.31 3.39
CA LEU A 184 8.92 -41.18 3.69
C LEU A 184 9.08 -42.15 2.54
N THR A 185 10.26 -42.15 1.91
CA THR A 185 10.56 -43.08 0.82
C THR A 185 10.46 -44.50 1.37
N PRO A 186 9.57 -45.36 0.84
CA PRO A 186 9.42 -46.72 1.35
C PRO A 186 10.73 -47.47 1.14
N MET A 187 11.36 -47.85 2.25
CA MET A 187 12.62 -48.58 2.24
C MET A 187 12.38 -50.06 1.95
N ASP A 188 13.22 -50.65 1.11
CA ASP A 188 13.22 -52.09 0.89
C ASP A 188 13.90 -52.78 2.09
N ASN A 189 13.10 -53.09 3.11
CA ASN A 189 13.53 -53.66 4.38
C ASN A 189 14.15 -55.07 4.27
N GLY A 190 14.19 -55.66 3.07
CA GLY A 190 14.67 -57.03 2.86
C GLY A 190 16.16 -57.25 3.13
N LEU A 191 16.99 -56.20 3.20
CA LEU A 191 18.46 -56.32 3.24
C LEU A 191 19.15 -55.58 4.41
N MET A 192 18.43 -54.80 5.22
CA MET A 192 19.02 -54.03 6.32
C MET A 192 18.82 -54.70 7.68
N SER A 193 19.82 -54.58 8.57
CA SER A 193 19.66 -54.96 9.97
C SER A 193 18.65 -54.03 10.66
N SER A 194 17.96 -54.52 11.69
CA SER A 194 16.97 -53.75 12.45
C SER A 194 17.54 -52.43 13.00
N GLU A 195 18.82 -52.39 13.37
CA GLU A 195 19.50 -51.19 13.85
C GLU A 195 19.75 -50.17 12.73
N ALA A 196 20.19 -50.64 11.56
CA ALA A 196 20.40 -49.77 10.40
C ALA A 196 19.08 -49.16 9.91
N ALA A 197 17.99 -49.94 9.91
CA ALA A 197 16.66 -49.43 9.56
C ALA A 197 16.19 -48.31 10.52
N GLY A 198 16.45 -48.45 11.82
CA GLY A 198 16.11 -47.43 12.82
C GLY A 198 16.89 -46.13 12.65
N VAL A 199 18.20 -46.21 12.38
CA VAL A 199 19.04 -45.03 12.12
C VAL A 199 18.58 -44.29 10.87
N VAL A 200 18.29 -45.03 9.80
CA VAL A 200 17.86 -44.45 8.53
C VAL A 200 16.50 -43.78 8.65
N GLN A 201 15.54 -44.41 9.35
CA GLN A 201 14.24 -43.80 9.65
C GLN A 201 14.40 -42.52 10.48
N SER A 202 15.30 -42.52 11.47
CA SER A 202 15.62 -41.32 12.26
C SER A 202 16.21 -40.20 11.41
N LEU A 203 17.07 -40.51 10.44
CA LEU A 203 17.64 -39.53 9.52
C LEU A 203 16.56 -38.95 8.60
N GLN A 204 15.70 -39.79 8.01
CA GLN A 204 14.58 -39.32 7.17
C GLN A 204 13.62 -38.42 7.96
N ARG A 205 13.33 -38.76 9.23
CA ARG A 205 12.52 -37.90 10.11
C ARG A 205 13.19 -36.57 10.40
N SER A 206 14.49 -36.57 10.65
CA SER A 206 15.25 -35.34 10.88
C SER A 206 15.27 -34.44 9.65
N GLU A 207 15.48 -35.01 8.46
CA GLU A 207 15.47 -34.28 7.19
C GLU A 207 14.08 -33.71 6.88
N ALA A 208 13.03 -34.52 7.08
CA ALA A 208 11.64 -34.05 6.96
C ALA A 208 11.31 -32.91 7.92
N ALA A 209 11.76 -33.01 9.18
CA ALA A 209 11.57 -31.97 10.18
C ALA A 209 12.33 -30.67 9.82
N GLU A 210 13.52 -30.78 9.22
CA GLU A 210 14.31 -29.64 8.76
C GLU A 210 13.63 -28.91 7.60
N GLN A 211 13.17 -29.65 6.57
CA GLN A 211 12.42 -29.09 5.46
C GLN A 211 11.12 -28.40 5.92
N LEU A 212 10.42 -29.02 6.87
CA LEU A 212 9.21 -28.47 7.47
C LEU A 212 9.50 -27.20 8.27
N ARG A 213 10.59 -27.18 9.03
CA ARG A 213 11.03 -26.00 9.77
C ARG A 213 11.34 -24.84 8.84
N GLU A 214 12.06 -25.10 7.75
CA GLU A 214 12.37 -24.07 6.75
C GLU A 214 11.09 -23.50 6.13
N LYS A 215 10.18 -24.37 5.67
CA LYS A 215 8.93 -23.94 5.03
C LYS A 215 7.97 -23.23 5.99
N SER A 216 7.78 -23.77 7.20
CA SER A 216 6.94 -23.12 8.22
C SER A 216 7.52 -21.77 8.65
N SER A 217 8.85 -21.66 8.78
CA SER A 217 9.52 -20.38 9.06
C SER A 217 9.27 -19.37 7.96
N GLN A 218 9.37 -19.77 6.68
CA GLN A 218 9.11 -18.90 5.53
C GLN A 218 7.66 -18.38 5.54
N VAL A 219 6.68 -19.27 5.77
CA VAL A 219 5.26 -18.89 5.84
C VAL A 219 5.00 -17.93 7.00
N VAL A 220 5.53 -18.24 8.19
CA VAL A 220 5.39 -17.39 9.39
C VAL A 220 5.98 -16.01 9.17
N GLU A 221 7.18 -15.93 8.60
CA GLU A 221 7.89 -14.66 8.38
C GLU A 221 7.08 -13.75 7.45
N VAL A 222 6.63 -14.28 6.32
CA VAL A 222 5.91 -13.47 5.33
C VAL A 222 4.48 -13.16 5.79
N ALA A 223 3.80 -14.09 6.49
CA ALA A 223 2.51 -13.81 7.12
C ALA A 223 2.63 -12.72 8.19
N GLY A 224 3.66 -12.78 9.04
CA GLY A 224 3.92 -11.78 10.08
C GLY A 224 4.23 -10.41 9.49
N TYR A 225 5.01 -10.36 8.41
CA TYR A 225 5.29 -9.12 7.69
C TYR A 225 4.02 -8.52 7.06
N ALA A 226 3.22 -9.34 6.35
CA ALA A 226 1.95 -8.91 5.77
C ALA A 226 0.97 -8.41 6.84
N GLN A 227 0.85 -9.14 7.95
CA GLN A 227 0.03 -8.75 9.09
C GLN A 227 0.44 -7.38 9.63
N ALA A 228 1.74 -7.19 9.88
CA ALA A 228 2.26 -5.94 10.43
C ALA A 228 1.98 -4.74 9.50
N GLN A 229 2.21 -4.89 8.19
CA GLN A 229 1.97 -3.83 7.22
C GLN A 229 0.48 -3.49 7.05
N LEU A 230 -0.41 -4.50 7.03
CA LEU A 230 -1.86 -4.27 7.00
C LEU A 230 -2.36 -3.61 8.28
N PHE A 231 -1.82 -4.02 9.44
CA PHE A 231 -2.17 -3.45 10.73
C PHE A 231 -1.69 -1.99 10.87
N GLU A 232 -0.50 -1.67 10.36
CA GLU A 232 0.03 -0.30 10.31
C GLU A 232 -0.92 0.66 9.58
N VAL A 233 -1.56 0.22 8.50
CA VAL A 233 -2.56 1.03 7.80
C VAL A 233 -3.78 1.28 8.69
N LEU A 234 -4.28 0.25 9.38
CA LEU A 234 -5.47 0.37 10.24
C LEU A 234 -5.22 1.17 11.51
N THR A 235 -3.98 1.20 12.01
CA THR A 235 -3.59 1.81 13.30
C THR A 235 -2.71 3.04 13.16
N MET A 236 -2.69 3.64 11.97
CA MET A 236 -1.93 4.85 11.70
C MET A 236 -2.35 5.98 12.65
N ASP A 237 -1.37 6.75 13.16
CA ASP A 237 -1.62 7.90 14.01
C ASP A 237 -2.55 8.91 13.31
N GLY A 238 -3.64 9.27 13.99
CA GLY A 238 -4.69 10.12 13.43
C GLY A 238 -5.64 9.40 12.45
N GLY A 239 -5.42 8.12 12.16
CA GLY A 239 -6.26 7.30 11.28
C GLY A 239 -5.93 7.43 9.79
N PHE A 240 -6.05 6.34 9.04
CA PHE A 240 -5.73 6.29 7.61
C PHE A 240 -6.51 7.30 6.77
N LEU A 241 -5.90 8.38 6.30
CA LEU A 241 -6.56 9.44 5.52
C LEU A 241 -7.78 10.07 6.23
N LEU A 242 -7.81 10.05 7.56
CA LEU A 242 -8.83 10.77 8.32
C LEU A 242 -8.48 12.25 8.35
N GLU A 243 -9.50 13.11 8.28
CA GLU A 243 -9.34 14.53 8.60
C GLU A 243 -10.17 14.89 9.82
N ASP A 244 -9.59 15.69 10.71
CA ASP A 244 -10.32 16.30 11.80
C ASP A 244 -11.28 17.36 11.25
N ALA A 245 -12.52 17.33 11.75
CA ALA A 245 -13.60 18.18 11.26
C ALA A 245 -13.51 19.65 11.72
N GLU A 246 -12.46 20.02 12.47
CA GLU A 246 -12.39 21.29 13.21
C GLU A 246 -11.84 22.48 12.39
N ASP A 247 -11.44 22.27 11.14
CA ASP A 247 -11.05 23.37 10.25
C ASP A 247 -12.30 23.98 9.57
N ASP A 248 -12.86 25.03 10.18
CA ASP A 248 -14.07 25.76 9.76
C ASP A 248 -13.89 26.67 8.52
N GLU A 249 -12.65 26.85 8.04
CA GLU A 249 -12.35 27.64 6.83
C GLU A 249 -11.95 26.72 5.67
N THR A 250 -12.90 26.03 5.04
CA THR A 250 -12.63 25.26 3.80
C THR A 250 -13.05 25.98 2.53
N ASP A 251 -12.19 25.90 1.53
CA ASP A 251 -12.53 26.24 0.15
C ASP A 251 -13.13 25.02 -0.58
N ASP A 252 -13.75 25.26 -1.75
CA ASP A 252 -14.36 24.20 -2.57
C ASP A 252 -13.35 23.07 -2.95
N ALA A 253 -12.05 23.39 -3.01
CA ALA A 253 -11.01 22.44 -3.36
C ALA A 253 -10.68 21.50 -2.20
N ASP A 254 -10.65 22.00 -0.98
CA ASP A 254 -10.48 21.21 0.25
C ASP A 254 -11.70 20.31 0.47
N ASP A 255 -12.92 20.77 0.17
CA ASP A 255 -14.13 19.93 0.21
C ASP A 255 -14.13 18.81 -0.84
N ALA A 256 -13.62 19.08 -2.05
CA ALA A 256 -13.41 18.04 -3.06
C ALA A 256 -12.39 17.01 -2.58
N ARG A 257 -11.26 17.45 -2.00
CA ARG A 257 -10.25 16.57 -1.42
C ARG A 257 -10.81 15.72 -0.27
N ARG A 258 -11.56 16.30 0.66
CA ARG A 258 -12.21 15.59 1.77
C ARG A 258 -13.11 14.45 1.27
N ARG A 259 -13.91 14.71 0.22
CA ARG A 259 -14.74 13.69 -0.41
C ARG A 259 -13.90 12.58 -1.04
N GLU A 260 -12.81 12.92 -1.73
CA GLU A 260 -11.88 11.92 -2.28
C GLU A 260 -11.27 11.04 -1.19
N LEU A 261 -10.79 11.62 -0.10
CA LEU A 261 -10.23 10.87 1.04
C LEU A 261 -11.28 9.96 1.70
N PHE A 262 -12.50 10.46 1.89
CA PHE A 262 -13.60 9.65 2.40
C PHE A 262 -13.93 8.46 1.49
N MET A 263 -13.97 8.67 0.17
CA MET A 263 -14.17 7.59 -0.80
C MET A 263 -13.04 6.55 -0.74
N LEU A 264 -11.78 7.00 -0.63
CA LEU A 264 -10.64 6.11 -0.50
C LEU A 264 -10.68 5.29 0.80
N ARG A 265 -11.02 5.91 1.94
CA ARG A 265 -11.23 5.21 3.20
C ARG A 265 -12.30 4.14 3.07
N SER A 266 -13.46 4.54 2.54
CA SER A 266 -14.61 3.63 2.37
C SER A 266 -14.31 2.47 1.43
N LYS A 267 -13.35 2.63 0.50
CA LYS A 267 -12.92 1.59 -0.43
C LYS A 267 -11.88 0.66 0.19
N TYR A 268 -10.80 1.21 0.74
CA TYR A 268 -9.62 0.44 1.12
C TYR A 268 -9.66 -0.09 2.55
N ILE A 269 -10.30 0.60 3.50
CA ILE A 269 -10.36 0.10 4.89
C ILE A 269 -11.09 -1.25 4.97
N PRO A 270 -12.31 -1.42 4.40
CA PRO A 270 -12.97 -2.74 4.42
C PRO A 270 -12.13 -3.82 3.75
N GLN A 271 -11.46 -3.50 2.64
CA GLN A 271 -10.60 -4.42 1.92
C GLN A 271 -9.40 -4.86 2.77
N ILE A 272 -8.72 -3.93 3.45
CA ILE A 272 -7.57 -4.22 4.31
C ILE A 272 -7.98 -5.06 5.51
N VAL A 273 -9.13 -4.76 6.13
CA VAL A 273 -9.68 -5.56 7.24
C VAL A 273 -9.88 -7.02 6.79
N LEU A 274 -10.46 -7.22 5.61
CA LEU A 274 -10.65 -8.58 5.06
C LEU A 274 -9.32 -9.24 4.66
N MET A 275 -8.39 -8.50 4.06
CA MET A 275 -7.05 -9.01 3.73
C MET A 275 -6.31 -9.47 4.99
N LEU A 276 -6.35 -8.68 6.06
CA LEU A 276 -5.72 -9.01 7.34
C LEU A 276 -6.38 -10.22 8.00
N HIS A 277 -7.71 -10.32 7.96
CA HIS A 277 -8.43 -11.51 8.40
C HIS A 277 -8.00 -12.74 7.60
N ASN A 278 -7.92 -12.65 6.27
CA ASN A 278 -7.48 -13.75 5.40
C ASN A 278 -6.04 -14.18 5.70
N VAL A 279 -5.11 -13.23 5.91
CA VAL A 279 -3.74 -13.54 6.32
C VAL A 279 -3.74 -14.42 7.56
N CYS A 280 -4.52 -14.05 8.57
CA CYS A 280 -4.60 -14.83 9.81
C CYS A 280 -5.32 -16.18 9.62
N ASP A 281 -6.44 -16.20 8.92
CA ASP A 281 -7.30 -17.37 8.80
C ASP A 281 -6.70 -18.47 7.90
N GLU A 282 -6.16 -18.09 6.75
CA GLU A 282 -5.53 -19.02 5.81
C GLU A 282 -4.18 -19.51 6.36
N THR A 283 -3.39 -18.67 7.03
CA THR A 283 -2.15 -19.12 7.69
C THR A 283 -2.45 -20.12 8.81
N ALA A 284 -3.51 -19.89 9.60
CA ALA A 284 -3.95 -20.87 10.59
C ALA A 284 -4.32 -22.22 9.94
N THR A 285 -5.12 -22.18 8.88
CA THR A 285 -5.58 -23.38 8.15
C THR A 285 -4.41 -24.15 7.51
N TRP A 286 -3.44 -23.42 6.95
CA TRP A 286 -2.22 -24.01 6.40
C TRP A 286 -1.40 -24.70 7.48
N MET A 287 -1.25 -24.07 8.65
CA MET A 287 -0.55 -24.67 9.79
C MET A 287 -1.28 -25.91 10.32
N GLU A 288 -2.62 -25.89 10.40
CA GLU A 288 -3.42 -27.07 10.78
C GLU A 288 -3.18 -28.24 9.82
N THR A 289 -3.32 -27.99 8.52
CA THR A 289 -3.13 -29.01 7.48
C THR A 289 -1.71 -29.56 7.48
N MET A 290 -0.73 -28.67 7.63
CA MET A 290 0.68 -29.03 7.75
C MET A 290 0.91 -29.93 8.97
N LEU A 291 0.43 -29.55 10.15
CA LEU A 291 0.59 -30.34 11.37
C LEU A 291 -0.09 -31.71 11.24
N GLU A 292 -1.32 -31.78 10.71
CA GLU A 292 -2.04 -33.03 10.47
C GLU A 292 -1.27 -34.00 9.57
N SER A 293 -0.64 -33.50 8.50
CA SER A 293 0.17 -34.32 7.58
C SER A 293 1.50 -34.76 8.20
N CYS A 294 2.06 -33.98 9.13
CA CYS A 294 3.39 -34.22 9.70
C CYS A 294 3.36 -35.09 10.95
N ILE A 295 2.26 -35.08 11.72
CA ILE A 295 2.07 -35.94 12.90
C ILE A 295 2.49 -37.38 12.61
N PRO A 296 1.95 -38.12 11.62
CA PRO A 296 2.29 -39.54 11.41
C PRO A 296 3.76 -39.79 11.02
N VAL A 297 4.48 -38.77 10.53
CA VAL A 297 5.85 -38.91 10.04
C VAL A 297 6.86 -38.63 11.15
N ILE A 298 6.71 -37.50 11.83
CA ILE A 298 7.72 -36.93 12.72
C ILE A 298 7.52 -37.39 14.17
N ALA A 299 6.28 -37.39 14.67
CA ALA A 299 5.97 -37.56 16.08
C ALA A 299 4.70 -38.38 16.32
N ASN A 300 4.13 -38.36 17.53
CA ASN A 300 2.81 -38.95 17.78
C ASN A 300 1.76 -37.89 18.12
N THR A 301 2.20 -36.67 18.44
CA THR A 301 1.32 -35.57 18.87
C THR A 301 1.69 -34.27 18.19
N GLU A 302 0.70 -33.40 18.01
CA GLU A 302 0.88 -32.03 17.49
C GLU A 302 1.95 -31.25 18.28
N LEU A 303 1.92 -31.38 19.60
CA LEU A 303 2.81 -30.65 20.51
C LEU A 303 4.28 -31.06 20.35
N GLU A 304 4.54 -32.35 20.07
CA GLU A 304 5.89 -32.84 19.75
C GLU A 304 6.37 -32.31 18.39
N VAL A 305 5.49 -32.23 17.38
CA VAL A 305 5.83 -31.63 16.09
C VAL A 305 6.17 -30.15 16.27
N ILE A 306 5.35 -29.38 16.99
CA ILE A 306 5.61 -27.96 17.26
C ILE A 306 6.96 -27.77 18.00
N ARG A 307 7.25 -28.60 19.02
CA ARG A 307 8.55 -28.57 19.71
C ARG A 307 9.73 -28.94 18.82
N SER A 308 9.52 -29.80 17.82
CA SER A 308 10.55 -30.11 16.83
C SER A 308 10.81 -28.94 15.88
N LEU A 309 9.81 -28.09 15.65
CA LEU A 309 9.92 -26.89 14.81
C LEU A 309 10.50 -25.70 15.57
N HIS A 310 10.33 -25.64 16.90
CA HIS A 310 10.80 -24.52 17.72
C HIS A 310 11.28 -24.96 19.11
N GLU A 311 12.42 -24.44 19.55
CA GLU A 311 13.07 -24.81 20.83
C GLU A 311 12.41 -24.20 22.09
N ILE A 312 11.22 -23.60 21.99
CA ILE A 312 10.58 -22.81 23.07
C ILE A 312 9.41 -23.58 23.70
N ASP A 313 9.29 -23.52 25.04
CA ASP A 313 8.32 -24.30 25.83
C ASP A 313 6.86 -23.80 25.80
N ASP A 314 6.58 -22.52 25.51
CA ASP A 314 5.20 -22.02 25.39
C ASP A 314 4.72 -22.13 23.94
N THR A 315 3.95 -23.17 23.64
CA THR A 315 3.52 -23.49 22.27
C THR A 315 2.33 -22.64 21.79
N SER A 316 1.61 -21.97 22.70
CA SER A 316 0.34 -21.28 22.39
C SER A 316 0.51 -19.84 21.92
N SER A 317 1.68 -19.26 22.17
CA SER A 317 2.07 -17.92 21.75
C SER A 317 2.96 -17.92 20.50
N LEU A 318 3.33 -19.10 19.99
CA LEU A 318 4.24 -19.19 18.86
C LEU A 318 3.49 -18.97 17.53
N PRO A 319 4.07 -18.20 16.60
CA PRO A 319 3.53 -18.05 15.25
C PRO A 319 3.42 -19.35 14.45
N VAL A 320 4.12 -20.42 14.85
CA VAL A 320 3.95 -21.75 14.23
C VAL A 320 2.69 -22.47 14.69
N SER A 321 2.00 -21.99 15.73
CA SER A 321 0.73 -22.57 16.18
C SER A 321 -0.45 -21.96 15.42
N PRO A 322 -1.41 -22.77 14.94
CA PRO A 322 -2.66 -22.25 14.37
C PRO A 322 -3.43 -21.32 15.34
N THR A 323 -3.37 -21.64 16.64
CA THR A 323 -4.08 -20.88 17.68
C THR A 323 -3.59 -19.44 17.82
N PHE A 324 -2.31 -19.18 17.51
CA PHE A 324 -1.76 -17.83 17.49
C PHE A 324 -2.49 -16.97 16.45
N TRP A 325 -2.57 -17.44 15.21
CA TRP A 325 -3.20 -16.71 14.12
C TRP A 325 -4.71 -16.56 14.29
N ILE A 326 -5.40 -17.57 14.83
CA ILE A 326 -6.82 -17.49 15.19
C ILE A 326 -7.06 -16.38 16.24
N ARG A 327 -6.17 -16.27 17.24
CA ARG A 327 -6.24 -15.20 18.24
C ARG A 327 -6.04 -13.83 17.60
N GLN A 328 -5.04 -13.68 16.73
CA GLN A 328 -4.80 -12.44 15.97
C GLN A 328 -6.00 -12.03 15.12
N ALA A 329 -6.65 -12.98 14.43
CA ALA A 329 -7.87 -12.73 13.67
C ALA A 329 -9.01 -12.20 14.56
N LYS A 330 -9.14 -12.69 15.80
CA LYS A 330 -10.16 -12.23 16.75
C LYS A 330 -9.84 -10.85 17.32
N GLU A 331 -8.58 -10.57 17.60
CA GLU A 331 -8.12 -9.26 18.10
C GLU A 331 -8.42 -8.12 17.11
N LEU A 332 -8.52 -8.41 15.81
CA LEU A 332 -8.95 -7.46 14.79
C LEU A 332 -10.32 -6.82 15.08
N VAL A 333 -11.24 -7.52 15.77
CA VAL A 333 -12.52 -6.94 16.19
C VAL A 333 -12.32 -5.75 17.11
N CYS A 334 -11.34 -5.81 18.01
CA CYS A 334 -11.00 -4.71 18.91
C CYS A 334 -10.47 -3.51 18.12
N THR A 335 -9.61 -3.74 17.12
CA THR A 335 -9.10 -2.67 16.25
C THR A 335 -10.21 -2.01 15.43
N VAL A 336 -11.13 -2.79 14.87
CA VAL A 336 -12.28 -2.25 14.11
C VAL A 336 -13.22 -1.43 15.00
N ALA A 337 -13.46 -1.90 16.23
CA ALA A 337 -14.31 -1.23 17.21
C ALA A 337 -13.64 -0.05 17.93
N ALA A 338 -12.32 0.13 17.80
CA ALA A 338 -11.61 1.20 18.46
C ALA A 338 -12.00 2.57 17.86
N GLU A 339 -12.41 3.49 18.74
CA GLU A 339 -12.75 4.87 18.37
C GLU A 339 -11.53 5.67 17.90
N GLU A 340 -10.33 5.30 18.34
CA GLU A 340 -9.08 6.00 18.00
C GLU A 340 -8.81 6.04 16.49
N TYR A 341 -9.07 4.94 15.79
CA TYR A 341 -8.77 4.81 14.36
C TYR A 341 -10.00 5.02 13.46
N ARG A 342 -11.20 4.99 14.05
CA ARG A 342 -12.49 5.13 13.35
C ARG A 342 -12.60 4.22 12.13
N VAL A 343 -12.14 2.97 12.26
CA VAL A 343 -12.17 1.96 11.20
C VAL A 343 -13.62 1.61 10.85
N HIS A 344 -14.47 1.45 11.86
CA HIS A 344 -15.89 1.16 11.69
C HIS A 344 -16.65 2.22 10.88
N ASP A 345 -16.27 3.50 10.98
CA ASP A 345 -16.90 4.59 10.22
C ASP A 345 -16.71 4.49 8.71
N ALA A 346 -15.66 3.79 8.27
CA ALA A 346 -15.37 3.58 6.86
C ALA A 346 -16.05 2.33 6.28
N MET A 347 -16.70 1.50 7.11
CA MET A 347 -17.33 0.27 6.66
C MET A 347 -18.83 0.48 6.44
N SER A 348 -19.34 0.04 5.29
CA SER A 348 -20.78 -0.09 5.11
C SER A 348 -21.35 -1.19 6.01
N THR A 349 -22.66 -1.15 6.26
CA THR A 349 -23.35 -2.19 7.05
C THR A 349 -23.14 -3.59 6.48
N GLU A 350 -23.08 -3.72 5.15
CA GLU A 350 -22.88 -5.00 4.49
C GLU A 350 -21.44 -5.51 4.63
N GLU A 351 -20.44 -4.64 4.47
CA GLU A 351 -19.04 -4.99 4.68
C GLU A 351 -18.77 -5.38 6.13
N PHE A 352 -19.35 -4.65 7.09
CA PHE A 352 -19.27 -4.99 8.50
C PHE A 352 -19.93 -6.34 8.79
N ARG A 353 -21.07 -6.64 8.17
CA ARG A 353 -21.74 -7.94 8.28
C ARG A 353 -20.87 -9.07 7.75
N LEU A 354 -20.24 -8.88 6.58
CA LEU A 354 -19.32 -9.86 5.99
C LEU A 354 -18.11 -10.10 6.89
N PHE A 355 -17.52 -9.04 7.43
CA PHE A 355 -16.42 -9.14 8.40
C PHE A 355 -16.83 -9.93 9.64
N MET A 356 -17.98 -9.61 10.26
CA MET A 356 -18.47 -10.33 11.43
C MET A 356 -18.80 -11.80 11.12
N GLU A 357 -19.25 -12.11 9.91
CA GLU A 357 -19.45 -13.48 9.46
C GLU A 357 -18.12 -14.26 9.36
N SER A 358 -17.07 -13.62 8.86
CA SER A 358 -15.71 -14.18 8.83
C SER A 358 -15.17 -14.43 10.24
N ILE A 359 -15.30 -13.46 11.15
CA ILE A 359 -14.92 -13.62 12.56
C ILE A 359 -15.70 -14.75 13.23
N ARG A 360 -17.00 -14.88 12.96
CA ARG A 360 -17.82 -15.98 13.49
C ARG A 360 -17.28 -17.34 13.04
N LYS A 361 -16.89 -17.49 11.76
CA LYS A 361 -16.32 -18.74 11.24
C LYS A 361 -15.01 -19.08 11.97
N THR A 362 -14.11 -18.11 12.11
CA THR A 362 -12.85 -18.29 12.84
C THR A 362 -13.07 -18.64 14.31
N ALA A 363 -14.07 -18.02 14.97
CA ALA A 363 -14.42 -18.34 16.35
C ALA A 363 -14.99 -19.75 16.53
N ILE A 364 -15.80 -20.23 15.58
CA ILE A 364 -16.30 -21.60 15.56
C ILE A 364 -15.14 -22.61 15.40
N ARG A 365 -14.17 -22.32 14.51
CA ARG A 365 -12.97 -23.17 14.33
C ARG A 365 -12.19 -23.31 15.64
N ASP A 366 -12.00 -22.20 16.36
CA ASP A 366 -11.31 -22.19 17.65
C ASP A 366 -12.02 -23.09 18.69
N LEU A 367 -13.36 -22.99 18.79
CA LEU A 367 -14.15 -23.82 19.71
C LEU A 367 -14.02 -25.32 19.40
N TYR A 368 -13.98 -25.70 18.12
CA TYR A 368 -13.76 -27.10 17.74
C TYR A 368 -12.35 -27.58 18.07
N ALA A 369 -11.34 -26.73 17.90
CA ALA A 369 -9.96 -27.04 18.28
C ALA A 369 -9.83 -27.25 19.80
N GLU A 370 -10.50 -26.43 20.62
CA GLU A 370 -10.55 -26.60 22.08
C GLU A 370 -11.29 -27.88 22.49
N ALA A 371 -12.44 -28.18 21.88
CA ALA A 371 -13.20 -29.38 22.17
C ALA A 371 -12.44 -30.68 21.83
N ALA A 372 -11.65 -30.67 20.75
CA ALA A 372 -10.79 -31.79 20.37
C ALA A 372 -9.70 -32.04 21.44
N LYS A 373 -9.10 -30.98 21.99
CA LYS A 373 -8.08 -31.07 23.07
C LYS A 373 -8.66 -31.62 24.38
N CYS A 374 -9.88 -31.24 24.75
CA CYS A 374 -10.53 -31.81 25.94
C CYS A 374 -10.80 -33.31 25.79
N SER A 375 -11.21 -33.75 24.59
CA SER A 375 -11.54 -35.15 24.32
C SER A 375 -10.32 -36.07 24.47
N THR A 376 -9.14 -35.64 24.01
CA THR A 376 -7.90 -36.43 24.10
C THR A 376 -7.35 -36.51 25.52
N SER A 377 -7.47 -35.45 26.33
CA SER A 377 -7.03 -35.47 27.73
C SER A 377 -7.79 -36.47 28.61
N SER A 378 -9.07 -36.70 28.32
CA SER A 378 -9.93 -37.61 29.09
C SER A 378 -9.69 -39.10 28.87
N SER A 379 -8.91 -39.49 27.85
CA SER A 379 -8.64 -40.91 27.55
C SER A 379 -7.31 -41.43 28.13
N THR A 380 -6.59 -40.58 28.86
CA THR A 380 -5.26 -40.87 29.44
C THR A 380 -5.26 -40.95 30.97
N ASP A 381 -6.42 -40.72 31.61
CA ASP A 381 -6.72 -41.07 33.00
C ASP A 381 -7.56 -42.36 33.05
#